data_AF-A0A1D1UW15-F1
#
_entry.id   AF-A0A1D1UW15-F1
#
_cell.length_a   1.000
_cell.length_b   1.000
_cell.length_c   1.000
_cell.angle_alpha   90.00
_cell.angle_beta   90.00
_cell.angle_gamma   90.00
#
_symmetry.space_group_name_H-M   'P 1'
#
loop_
_entity.id
_entity.type
_entity.pdbx_description
1 polymer ?
#
loop_
_entity_poly.entity_id
_entity_poly.type
_entity_poly.pdbx_seq_one_letter_code
_entity_poly.pdbx_strand_id
1 'polypeptide(L)'
;MPSMYAIHELNHFLRTATTFQIGCAFSPCPESGPQYVCNFGPGGNNSPGNNRAQLCVNAYLPGTAANGGVCGKCPGSCDNGLCTNPCRFANIINNNDLCDRFVRARGGRCGQDVSSQSCKASCNCLDNLIY
;
A
#
# COMPACT_ATOMS: atom_id res chain seq x y z
N MET A 1 5.26 -33.19 -22.70
CA MET A 1 5.64 -31.76 -22.69
C MET A 1 4.36 -30.95 -22.57
N PRO A 2 3.96 -30.45 -21.37
CA PRO A 2 2.84 -29.54 -21.29
C PRO A 2 3.33 -28.09 -21.38
N SER A 3 2.74 -27.40 -22.33
CA SER A 3 2.80 -25.96 -22.57
C SER A 3 2.61 -25.16 -21.27
N MET A 4 3.64 -24.42 -20.85
CA MET A 4 3.52 -23.36 -19.85
C MET A 4 2.82 -22.19 -20.55
N TYR A 5 1.51 -22.07 -20.32
CA TYR A 5 0.78 -20.83 -20.57
C TYR A 5 1.46 -19.74 -19.73
N ALA A 6 2.24 -18.89 -20.39
CA ALA A 6 2.71 -17.63 -19.83
C ALA A 6 1.50 -16.70 -19.66
N ILE A 7 0.81 -16.87 -18.54
CA ILE A 7 0.01 -15.77 -17.99
C ILE A 7 1.04 -14.69 -17.70
N HIS A 8 0.92 -13.54 -18.36
CA HIS A 8 1.80 -12.41 -18.14
C HIS A 8 1.60 -11.94 -16.69
N GLU A 9 2.44 -12.44 -15.77
CA GLU A 9 2.41 -12.27 -14.30
C GLU A 9 2.75 -10.83 -13.89
N LEU A 10 1.94 -9.84 -14.30
CA LEU A 10 2.08 -8.43 -13.91
C LEU A 10 2.03 -8.22 -12.39
N ASN A 11 1.39 -9.15 -11.65
CA ASN A 11 1.23 -9.08 -10.20
C ASN A 11 2.55 -9.24 -9.42
N HIS A 12 3.57 -9.91 -9.97
CA HIS A 12 4.85 -10.08 -9.28
C HIS A 12 5.72 -8.80 -9.25
N PHE A 13 5.51 -7.91 -10.23
CA PHE A 13 6.26 -6.66 -10.38
C PHE A 13 5.55 -5.45 -9.78
N LEU A 14 4.23 -5.48 -9.72
CA LEU A 14 3.42 -4.35 -9.29
C LEU A 14 3.16 -4.45 -7.79
N ARG A 15 3.96 -3.70 -7.02
CA ARG A 15 3.77 -3.44 -5.59
C ARG A 15 3.34 -2.00 -5.42
N THR A 16 2.39 -1.75 -4.53
CA THR A 16 1.90 -0.40 -4.26
C THR A 16 2.90 0.37 -3.40
N ALA A 17 2.93 1.70 -3.53
CA ALA A 17 3.76 2.60 -2.72
C ALA A 17 3.49 2.50 -1.20
N THR A 18 2.42 1.81 -0.80
CA THR A 18 2.01 1.56 0.58
C THR A 18 2.61 0.27 1.16
N THR A 19 3.28 -0.56 0.35
CA THR A 19 3.99 -1.76 0.81
C THR A 19 5.42 -1.36 1.21
N PHE A 20 5.77 -1.51 2.49
CA PHE A 20 7.05 -1.08 3.05
C PHE A 20 7.80 -2.18 3.84
N GLN A 21 7.23 -3.39 3.91
CA GLN A 21 7.85 -4.54 4.55
C GLN A 21 7.95 -5.71 3.56
N ILE A 22 9.05 -6.44 3.62
CA ILE A 22 9.29 -7.66 2.86
C ILE A 22 9.81 -8.75 3.80
N GLY A 23 9.29 -9.97 3.67
CA GLY A 23 9.82 -11.16 4.32
C GLY A 23 9.97 -12.26 3.30
N CYS A 24 11.19 -12.81 3.16
CA CYS A 24 11.48 -13.85 2.19
C CYS A 24 11.94 -15.14 2.89
N ALA A 25 11.63 -16.28 2.27
CA ALA A 25 12.03 -17.60 2.72
C ALA A 25 12.42 -18.49 1.54
N PHE A 26 13.30 -19.45 1.81
CA PHE A 26 13.74 -20.47 0.87
C PHE A 26 13.49 -21.84 1.48
N SER A 27 13.05 -22.79 0.66
CA SER A 27 12.89 -24.18 1.05
C SER A 27 13.34 -25.13 -0.07
N PRO A 28 14.30 -26.03 0.17
CA PRO A 28 14.64 -27.08 -0.77
C PRO A 28 13.60 -28.21 -0.68
N CYS A 29 12.63 -28.24 -1.60
CA CYS A 29 11.60 -29.28 -1.61
C CYS A 29 12.04 -30.49 -2.45
N PRO A 30 12.14 -31.71 -1.89
CA PRO A 30 12.67 -32.88 -2.59
C PRO A 30 11.89 -33.30 -3.84
N GLU A 31 10.57 -33.12 -3.83
CA GLU A 31 9.68 -33.59 -4.91
C GLU A 31 9.34 -32.50 -5.93
N SER A 32 9.31 -31.24 -5.49
CA SER A 32 8.89 -30.08 -6.29
C SER A 32 10.02 -29.12 -6.66
N GLY A 33 11.24 -29.39 -6.18
CA GLY A 33 12.41 -28.53 -6.39
C GLY A 33 12.49 -27.35 -5.40
N PRO A 34 13.59 -26.59 -5.43
CA PRO A 34 13.78 -25.43 -4.55
C PRO A 34 12.70 -24.36 -4.74
N GLN A 35 12.08 -23.92 -3.65
CA GLN A 35 11.08 -22.85 -3.62
C GLN A 35 11.63 -21.60 -2.95
N TYR A 36 11.29 -20.44 -3.52
CA TYR A 36 11.59 -19.12 -2.99
C TYR A 36 10.29 -18.31 -2.89
N VAL A 37 9.97 -17.83 -1.70
CA VAL A 37 8.73 -17.08 -1.45
C VAL A 37 9.09 -15.77 -0.77
N CYS A 38 8.58 -14.65 -1.28
CA CYS A 38 8.65 -13.35 -0.62
C CYS A 38 7.23 -12.82 -0.42
N ASN A 39 6.92 -12.50 0.84
CA ASN A 39 5.69 -11.83 1.24
C ASN A 39 5.96 -10.34 1.42
N PHE A 40 4.99 -9.54 1.04
CA PHE A 40 5.05 -8.08 1.03
C PHE A 40 3.92 -7.52 1.89
N GLY A 41 4.27 -6.63 2.81
CA GLY A 41 3.36 -6.08 3.80
C GLY A 41 3.44 -4.55 3.89
N PRO A 42 2.32 -3.87 4.20
CA PRO A 42 0.93 -4.30 4.09
C PRO A 42 0.58 -4.80 2.67
N GLY A 43 -0.47 -5.61 2.56
CA GLY A 43 -0.93 -6.14 1.27
C GLY A 43 -1.18 -5.01 0.27
N GLY A 44 -0.42 -5.02 -0.83
CA GLY A 44 -0.66 -4.15 -1.97
C GLY A 44 -1.82 -4.65 -2.83
N ASN A 45 -2.13 -3.94 -3.90
CA ASN A 45 -3.18 -4.30 -4.85
C ASN A 45 -4.59 -4.35 -4.22
N ASN A 46 -4.93 -3.32 -3.44
CA ASN A 46 -6.31 -3.09 -3.00
C ASN A 46 -7.03 -2.33 -4.13
N SER A 47 -7.93 -2.99 -4.84
CA SER A 47 -8.71 -2.34 -5.90
C SER A 47 -9.64 -1.28 -5.26
N PRO A 48 -9.64 -0.01 -5.71
CA PRO A 48 -10.78 0.85 -5.49
C PRO A 48 -11.91 0.36 -6.41
N GLY A 49 -12.88 -0.34 -5.84
CA GLY A 49 -13.92 -1.00 -6.63
C GLY A 49 -13.45 -2.30 -7.25
N ASN A 50 -14.37 -3.17 -7.62
CA ASN A 50 -14.20 -4.61 -7.80
C ASN A 50 -13.49 -4.97 -9.14
N ASN A 51 -12.51 -4.17 -9.54
CA ASN A 51 -11.96 -4.08 -10.88
C ASN A 51 -10.50 -4.54 -10.83
N ARG A 52 -10.26 -5.84 -10.99
CA ARG A 52 -8.91 -6.43 -10.99
C ARG A 52 -7.95 -5.80 -12.02
N ALA A 53 -8.47 -5.13 -13.05
CA ALA A 53 -7.68 -4.41 -14.05
C ALA A 53 -7.10 -3.06 -13.55
N GLN A 54 -7.67 -2.45 -12.51
CA GLN A 54 -7.13 -1.20 -11.93
C GLN A 54 -6.00 -1.44 -10.92
N LEU A 55 -5.78 -2.68 -10.51
CA LEU A 55 -4.69 -3.08 -9.61
C LEU A 55 -3.31 -2.70 -10.17
N CYS A 56 -3.18 -2.70 -11.49
CA CYS A 56 -1.89 -2.55 -12.16
C CYS A 56 -1.52 -1.10 -12.49
N VAL A 57 -2.49 -0.19 -12.57
CA VAL A 57 -2.28 1.12 -13.24
C VAL A 57 -1.86 2.23 -12.26
N ASN A 58 -2.22 2.11 -10.99
CA ASN A 58 -2.02 3.16 -9.97
C ASN A 58 -1.18 2.67 -8.78
N ALA A 59 -0.14 1.86 -9.03
CA ALA A 59 0.73 1.35 -7.97
C ALA A 59 1.41 2.47 -7.17
N TYR A 60 1.70 3.59 -7.82
CA TYR A 60 2.26 4.79 -7.19
C TYR A 60 1.78 6.04 -7.94
N LEU A 61 1.84 7.19 -7.27
CA LEU A 61 1.63 8.49 -7.91
C LEU A 61 2.97 8.97 -8.47
N PRO A 62 3.10 9.24 -9.79
CA PRO A 62 4.33 9.80 -10.34
C PRO A 62 4.65 11.17 -9.74
N GLY A 63 5.91 11.43 -9.42
CA GLY A 63 6.38 12.74 -9.01
C GLY A 63 6.36 13.71 -10.20
N THR A 64 5.64 14.81 -10.07
CA THR A 64 5.56 15.91 -11.05
C THR A 64 5.82 17.22 -10.33
N ALA A 65 6.22 18.28 -11.03
CA ALA A 65 6.38 19.60 -10.42
C ALA A 65 5.10 20.08 -9.69
N ALA A 66 3.92 19.69 -10.19
CA ALA A 66 2.63 20.05 -9.61
C ALA A 66 2.31 19.37 -8.26
N ASN A 67 2.94 18.23 -7.95
CA ASN A 67 2.72 17.52 -6.69
C ASN A 67 3.96 17.49 -5.78
N GLY A 68 4.91 18.40 -6.00
CA GLY A 68 6.13 18.51 -5.19
C GLY A 68 7.27 17.59 -5.64
N GLY A 69 7.18 16.99 -6.83
CA GLY A 69 8.21 16.13 -7.40
C GLY A 69 8.26 14.74 -6.74
N VAL A 70 9.40 14.06 -6.91
CA VAL A 70 9.68 12.82 -6.17
C VAL A 70 9.65 13.16 -4.66
N CYS A 71 8.98 12.33 -3.86
CA CYS A 71 8.75 12.56 -2.43
C CYS A 71 7.85 13.76 -2.05
N GLY A 72 7.13 14.38 -2.98
CA GLY A 72 6.24 15.51 -2.65
C GLY A 72 5.13 15.21 -1.63
N LYS A 73 4.79 13.92 -1.44
CA LYS A 73 3.87 13.45 -0.39
C LYS A 73 4.49 13.26 1.00
N CYS A 74 5.82 13.28 1.12
CA CYS A 74 6.55 13.02 2.36
C CYS A 74 7.69 14.03 2.58
N PRO A 75 7.40 15.34 2.59
CA PRO A 75 8.42 16.36 2.78
C PRO A 75 9.18 16.12 4.11
N GLY A 76 10.50 16.17 4.05
CA GLY A 76 11.37 15.91 5.21
C GLY A 76 11.54 14.45 5.62
N SER A 77 10.89 13.50 4.92
CA SER A 77 11.01 12.05 5.17
C SER A 77 11.26 11.30 3.87
N CYS A 78 12.28 11.73 3.12
CA CYS A 78 12.66 11.18 1.82
C CYS A 78 14.12 10.72 1.87
N ASP A 79 14.37 9.49 1.46
CA ASP A 79 15.69 8.91 1.30
C ASP A 79 15.80 8.32 -0.12
N ASN A 80 16.72 8.87 -0.92
CA ASN A 80 16.97 8.44 -2.30
C ASN A 80 15.71 8.29 -3.17
N GLY A 81 14.75 9.21 -3.00
CA GLY A 81 13.49 9.22 -3.76
C GLY A 81 12.41 8.29 -3.24
N LEU A 82 12.63 7.64 -2.09
CA LEU A 82 11.66 6.81 -1.38
C LEU A 82 11.26 7.48 -0.07
N CYS A 83 9.97 7.43 0.26
CA CYS A 83 9.49 7.94 1.53
C CYS A 83 9.80 6.95 2.67
N THR A 84 10.25 7.47 3.81
CA THR A 84 10.73 6.67 4.95
C THR A 84 9.81 6.71 6.17
N ASN A 85 8.60 7.23 5.98
CA ASN A 85 7.62 7.46 7.04
C ASN A 85 6.29 6.73 6.74
N PRO A 86 6.29 5.39 6.72
CA PRO A 86 5.06 4.62 6.56
C PRO A 86 4.18 4.70 7.81
N CYS A 87 2.87 4.80 7.60
CA CYS A 87 1.87 4.64 8.64
C CYS A 87 1.79 3.16 9.07
N ARG A 88 1.76 2.92 10.38
CA ARG A 88 1.67 1.55 10.94
C ARG A 88 0.23 1.09 11.19
N PHE A 89 -0.73 1.98 11.01
CA PHE A 89 -2.14 1.69 11.16
C PHE A 89 -2.78 1.48 9.79
N ALA A 90 -3.82 0.66 9.73
CA ALA A 90 -4.66 0.51 8.56
C ALA A 90 -6.08 0.97 8.90
N ASN A 91 -6.76 1.53 7.92
CA ASN A 91 -8.21 1.67 7.99
C ASN A 91 -8.84 0.29 7.75
N ILE A 92 -9.88 -0.02 8.52
CA ILE A 92 -10.63 -1.27 8.38
C ILE A 92 -11.64 -1.17 7.22
N ILE A 93 -12.12 0.05 6.96
CA ILE A 93 -13.06 0.31 5.86
C ILE A 93 -12.25 0.50 4.57
N ASN A 94 -12.59 -0.27 3.53
CA ASN A 94 -11.90 -0.30 2.22
C ASN A 94 -12.00 1.00 1.40
N ASN A 95 -12.45 2.09 2.00
CA ASN A 95 -12.59 3.39 1.35
C ASN A 95 -11.91 4.46 2.21
N ASN A 96 -10.60 4.61 2.01
CA ASN A 96 -9.76 5.58 2.72
C ASN A 96 -10.29 7.01 2.59
N ASP A 97 -10.89 7.36 1.45
CA ASP A 97 -11.50 8.69 1.23
C ASP A 97 -12.71 8.95 2.14
N LEU A 98 -13.47 7.92 2.53
CA LEU A 98 -14.52 8.08 3.54
C LEU A 98 -13.94 8.35 4.93
N CYS A 99 -12.86 7.67 5.30
CA CYS A 99 -12.18 7.92 6.57
C CYS A 99 -11.56 9.31 6.61
N ASP A 100 -10.92 9.74 5.54
CA ASP A 100 -10.32 11.08 5.47
C ASP A 100 -11.39 12.17 5.51
N ARG A 101 -12.51 11.99 4.77
CA ARG A 101 -13.66 12.91 4.85
C ARG A 101 -14.27 12.94 6.25
N PHE A 102 -14.41 11.79 6.90
CA PHE A 102 -14.92 11.69 8.27
C PHE A 102 -14.04 12.44 9.27
N VAL A 103 -12.71 12.23 9.23
CA VAL A 103 -11.76 12.90 10.12
C VAL A 103 -11.76 14.42 9.84
N ARG A 104 -11.79 14.84 8.57
CA ARG A 104 -11.89 16.25 8.19
C ARG A 104 -13.19 16.89 8.68
N ALA A 105 -14.33 16.22 8.55
CA ALA A 105 -15.63 16.72 9.02
C ALA A 105 -15.66 16.91 10.56
N ARG A 106 -14.82 16.18 11.30
CA ARG A 106 -14.64 16.33 12.75
C ARG A 106 -13.51 17.29 13.14
N GLY A 107 -12.98 18.06 12.19
CA GLY A 107 -11.88 19.00 12.42
C GLY A 107 -10.59 18.32 12.87
N GLY A 108 -10.30 17.12 12.35
CA GLY A 108 -9.10 16.35 12.70
C GLY A 108 -9.17 15.59 14.03
N ARG A 109 -10.35 15.55 14.68
CA ARG A 109 -10.51 14.89 15.98
C ARG A 109 -11.07 13.48 15.81
N CYS A 110 -10.35 12.49 16.35
CA CYS A 110 -10.83 11.13 16.50
C CYS A 110 -11.18 10.83 17.95
N GLY A 111 -12.35 10.23 18.16
CA GLY A 111 -12.85 9.82 19.47
C GLY A 111 -12.59 8.33 19.74
N GLN A 112 -13.22 7.82 20.78
CA GLN A 112 -13.23 6.38 21.10
C GLN A 112 -14.38 5.63 20.42
N ASP A 113 -15.11 6.27 19.50
CA ASP A 113 -16.26 5.69 18.81
C ASP A 113 -15.83 4.68 17.73
N VAL A 114 -16.76 3.79 17.39
CA VAL A 114 -16.56 2.69 16.42
C VAL A 114 -16.07 3.21 15.06
N SER A 115 -16.54 4.38 14.62
CA SER A 115 -16.10 5.00 13.37
C SER A 115 -14.63 5.45 13.43
N SER A 116 -14.18 5.99 14.56
CA SER A 116 -12.76 6.32 14.78
C SER A 116 -11.88 5.08 14.85
N GLN A 117 -12.36 3.98 15.44
CA GLN A 117 -11.64 2.70 15.45
C GLN A 117 -11.53 2.08 14.04
N SER A 118 -12.54 2.30 13.20
CA SER A 118 -12.58 1.83 11.81
C SER A 118 -11.65 2.64 10.88
N CYS A 119 -11.34 3.88 11.25
CA CYS A 119 -10.51 4.82 10.51
C CYS A 119 -9.16 5.10 11.20
N LYS A 120 -8.56 4.04 11.76
CA LYS A 120 -7.37 4.17 12.63
C LYS A 120 -6.18 4.81 11.92
N ALA A 121 -5.97 4.57 10.63
CA ALA A 121 -4.90 5.22 9.87
C ALA A 121 -5.17 6.71 9.72
N SER A 122 -6.34 7.10 9.18
CA SER A 122 -6.71 8.51 9.01
C SER A 122 -6.74 9.30 10.33
N CYS A 123 -6.98 8.61 11.45
CA CYS A 123 -7.00 9.20 12.79
C CYS A 123 -5.61 9.39 13.43
N ASN A 124 -4.66 8.48 13.17
CA ASN A 124 -3.39 8.42 13.91
C ASN A 124 -2.19 8.77 13.03
N CYS A 125 -2.35 8.72 11.72
CA CYS A 125 -1.31 9.07 10.78
C CYS A 125 -1.47 10.53 10.39
N LEU A 126 -0.71 11.37 11.11
CA LEU A 126 -0.60 12.81 10.87
C LEU A 126 -0.14 13.10 9.45
N ASP A 127 -0.37 14.34 9.00
CA ASP A 127 0.17 14.84 7.73
C ASP A 127 1.64 14.42 7.58
N ASN A 128 1.95 13.87 6.40
CA ASN A 128 3.22 13.27 5.95
C ASN A 128 3.33 11.74 6.05
N LEU A 129 2.59 11.05 6.91
CA LEU A 129 2.64 9.57 6.94
C LEU A 129 1.90 8.95 5.75
N ILE A 130 2.49 7.92 5.12
CA ILE A 130 1.92 7.24 3.95
C ILE A 130 1.08 6.04 4.39
N TYR A 131 -0.21 5.99 4.02
CA TYR A 131 -1.13 4.86 4.23
C TYR A 131 -2.09 4.65 3.05
#